data_AF-A0A2G9IAM1-F1
#
_entry.id   AF-A0A2G9IAM1-F1
#
_cell.length_a   1.000
_cell.length_b   1.000
_cell.length_c   1.000
_cell.angle_alpha   90.00
_cell.angle_beta   90.00
_cell.angle_gamma   90.00
#
_symmetry.space_group_name_H-M   'P 1'
#
loop_
_entity.id
_entity.type
_entity.pdbx_description
1 polymer ?
#
loop_
_entity_poly.entity_id
_entity_poly.type
_entity_poly.pdbx_seq_one_letter_code
_entity_poly.pdbx_strand_id
1 'polypeptide(L)' 'MGNGGMSHGDVKDGEEENMAAWLLGVNNLKIQPFKLPPLGPHDARIRMKAVGICGSDVHYLKMKLFLVLCNSYVN' A
#
# COMPACT_ATOMS: atom_id res chain seq x y z
N MET A 1 32.27 6.72 6.43
CA MET A 1 31.88 7.73 5.42
C MET A 1 31.00 7.03 4.40
N GLY A 2 29.67 7.21 4.50
CA GLY A 2 28.72 6.57 3.58
C GLY A 2 28.36 7.53 2.45
N ASN A 3 28.60 7.13 1.21
CA ASN A 3 28.18 7.89 0.03
C ASN A 3 26.65 7.84 -0.08
N GLY A 4 26.02 9.01 -0.06
CA GLY A 4 24.58 9.17 -0.26
C GLY A 4 24.17 8.75 -1.68
N GLY A 5 23.08 7.99 -1.76
CA GLY A 5 22.47 7.58 -3.02
C GLY A 5 21.85 8.78 -3.73
N MET A 6 22.17 8.93 -5.01
CA MET A 6 21.65 9.95 -5.91
C MET A 6 20.13 9.81 -6.07
N SER A 7 19.38 10.87 -5.81
CA SER A 7 17.99 11.00 -6.23
C SER A 7 17.94 11.13 -7.76
N HIS A 8 17.64 10.04 -8.46
CA HIS A 8 16.93 10.13 -9.74
C HIS A 8 15.59 10.83 -9.41
N GLY A 9 15.28 12.00 -9.93
CA GLY A 9 15.42 12.44 -11.32
C GLY A 9 13.98 12.61 -11.82
N ASP A 10 13.61 13.84 -12.17
CA ASP A 10 12.26 14.28 -12.55
C ASP A 10 11.55 13.31 -13.51
N VAL A 11 10.46 12.68 -13.03
CA VAL A 11 9.53 11.94 -13.88
C VAL A 11 8.52 12.94 -14.42
N LYS A 12 8.60 13.17 -15.73
CA LYS A 12 7.66 13.92 -16.57
C LYS A 12 6.30 13.23 -16.58
N ASP A 13 5.23 14.02 -16.71
CA ASP A 13 3.81 13.64 -16.83
C ASP A 13 3.53 12.27 -17.46
N GLY A 14 3.54 11.25 -16.59
CA GLY A 14 3.03 9.92 -16.81
C GLY A 14 2.66 9.44 -15.42
N GLU A 15 1.39 9.59 -15.05
CA GLU A 15 0.89 9.27 -13.71
C GLU A 15 1.26 7.83 -13.38
N GLU A 16 2.29 7.62 -12.55
CA GLU A 16 2.62 6.29 -12.06
C GLU A 16 1.41 5.81 -11.26
N GLU A 17 0.72 4.79 -11.79
CA GLU A 17 -0.50 4.27 -11.19
C GLU A 17 -0.18 3.73 -9.78
N ASN A 18 -1.00 4.11 -8.81
CA ASN A 18 -0.79 3.70 -7.43
C ASN A 18 -1.12 2.20 -7.27
N MET A 19 -0.11 1.34 -7.33
CA MET A 19 -0.27 -0.11 -7.19
C MET A 19 -0.43 -0.54 -5.74
N ALA A 20 -1.32 -1.51 -5.49
CA ALA A 20 -1.54 -2.09 -4.16
C ALA A 20 -1.68 -3.62 -4.22
N ALA A 21 -1.44 -4.30 -3.10
CA ALA A 21 -1.69 -5.72 -2.96
C ALA A 21 -3.14 -5.97 -2.49
N TRP A 22 -3.90 -6.69 -3.31
CA TRP A 22 -5.31 -7.01 -3.10
C TRP A 22 -5.48 -8.47 -2.71
N LEU A 23 -6.10 -8.72 -1.57
CA LEU A 23 -6.50 -10.06 -1.15
C LEU A 23 -7.92 -10.36 -1.64
N LEU A 24 -8.04 -10.99 -2.81
CA LEU A 24 -9.33 -11.30 -3.44
C LEU A 24 -9.99 -12.57 -2.84
N GLY A 25 -9.20 -13.41 -2.19
CA GLY A 25 -9.58 -14.76 -1.74
C GLY A 25 -8.60 -15.31 -0.72
N VAL A 26 -8.95 -16.41 -0.04
CA VAL A 26 -7.94 -17.21 0.66
C VAL A 26 -6.86 -17.59 -0.36
N ASN A 27 -5.60 -17.35 -0.02
CA ASN A 27 -4.43 -17.60 -0.84
C ASN A 27 -4.43 -16.91 -2.23
N ASN A 28 -5.24 -15.87 -2.43
CA ASN A 28 -5.35 -15.16 -3.71
C ASN A 28 -4.99 -13.68 -3.53
N LEU A 29 -3.69 -13.41 -3.46
CA LEU A 29 -3.10 -12.07 -3.40
C LEU A 29 -2.68 -11.62 -4.81
N LYS A 30 -3.13 -10.44 -5.25
CA LYS A 30 -2.77 -9.87 -6.56
C LYS A 30 -2.33 -8.42 -6.44
N ILE A 31 -1.34 -8.01 -7.22
CA ILE A 31 -0.97 -6.59 -7.33
C ILE A 31 -1.85 -5.94 -8.40
N GLN A 32 -2.59 -4.90 -8.04
CA GLN A 32 -3.50 -4.20 -8.95
C GLN A 32 -3.51 -2.69 -8.65
N PRO A 33 -3.87 -1.83 -9.63
CA PRO A 33 -4.02 -0.40 -9.41
C PRO A 33 -5.08 -0.09 -8.35
N PHE A 34 -4.81 0.91 -7.52
CA PHE A 34 -5.73 1.45 -6.51
C PHE A 34 -5.91 2.94 -6.73
N LYS A 35 -7.14 3.33 -7.09
CA LYS A 35 -7.53 4.72 -7.23
C LYS A 35 -7.66 5.34 -5.84
N LEU A 36 -6.83 6.34 -5.56
CA LEU A 36 -6.84 7.04 -4.29
C LEU A 36 -8.14 7.84 -4.12
N PRO A 37 -8.82 7.75 -2.95
CA PRO A 37 -9.96 8.59 -2.64
C PRO A 37 -9.52 10.06 -2.43
N PRO A 38 -10.46 11.03 -2.51
CA PRO A 38 -10.17 12.41 -2.12
C PRO A 38 -9.85 12.47 -0.62
N LEU A 39 -8.96 13.40 -0.24
CA LEU A 39 -8.52 13.59 1.14
C LEU A 39 -9.46 14.53 1.90
N GLY A 40 -9.73 14.19 3.16
CA GLY A 40 -10.39 15.07 4.12
C GLY A 40 -9.44 16.12 4.73
N PRO A 41 -9.96 17.06 5.53
CA PRO A 41 -9.16 18.13 6.14
C PRO A 41 -8.08 17.67 7.13
N HIS A 42 -8.17 16.44 7.64
CA HIS A 42 -7.27 15.89 8.64
C HIS A 42 -6.44 14.70 8.13
N ASP A 43 -6.57 14.37 6.85
CA ASP A 43 -5.89 13.23 6.25
C ASP A 43 -4.50 13.62 5.74
N ALA A 44 -3.56 12.68 5.78
CA ALA A 44 -2.24 12.83 5.17
C ALA A 44 -2.03 11.83 4.03
N ARG A 45 -1.51 12.31 2.89
CA ARG A 45 -1.09 11.44 1.78
C ARG A 45 0.36 11.04 1.94
N ILE A 46 0.58 9.75 2.16
CA ILE A 46 1.91 9.18 2.36
C ILE A 46 2.36 8.41 1.12
N ARG A 47 3.56 8.71 0.62
CA ARG A 47 4.22 7.89 -0.41
C ARG A 47 4.95 6.74 0.27
N MET A 48 4.43 5.53 0.11
CA MET A 48 5.02 4.34 0.71
C MET A 48 6.35 4.00 0.03
N LYS A 49 7.43 3.90 0.83
CA LYS A 49 8.74 3.41 0.37
C LYS A 49 8.94 1.92 0.66
N ALA A 50 8.48 1.48 1.83
CA ALA A 50 8.56 0.10 2.28
C ALA A 50 7.50 -0.17 3.36
N VAL A 51 7.05 -1.41 3.48
CA VAL A 51 6.16 -1.89 4.54
C VAL A 51 6.65 -3.26 5.02
N GLY A 52 6.67 -3.48 6.33
CA GLY A 52 6.96 -4.78 6.91
C GLY A 52 5.71 -5.66 6.94
N ILE A 53 5.85 -6.95 6.64
CA ILE A 53 4.76 -7.92 6.74
C ILE A 53 4.66 -8.44 8.17
N CYS A 54 3.47 -8.37 8.75
CA CYS A 54 3.18 -8.90 10.08
C CYS A 54 2.53 -10.30 9.98
N GLY A 55 2.58 -11.07 11.07
CA GLY A 55 1.89 -12.37 11.15
C GLY A 55 0.38 -12.28 10.91
N SER A 56 -0.24 -11.14 11.23
CA SER A 56 -1.65 -10.85 10.91
C SER A 56 -1.91 -10.93 9.41
N ASP A 57 -1.03 -10.37 8.58
CA ASP A 57 -1.22 -10.33 7.12
C ASP A 57 -1.18 -11.74 6.52
N VAL A 58 -0.30 -12.59 7.06
CA VAL A 58 -0.21 -14.00 6.68
C VAL A 58 -1.45 -14.77 7.14
N HIS A 59 -1.98 -14.43 8.31
CA HIS A 59 -3.22 -15.01 8.81
C HIS A 59 -4.41 -14.65 7.92
N TYR A 60 -4.51 -13.40 7.45
CA TYR A 60 -5.48 -12.97 6.45
C TYR A 60 -5.35 -13.74 5.15
N LEU A 61 -4.12 -13.86 4.66
CA LEU A 61 -3.83 -14.57 3.43
C LEU A 61 -4.27 -16.04 3.50
N LYS A 62 -4.08 -16.71 4.64
CA LYS A 62 -4.30 -18.17 4.75
C LYS A 62 -5.66 -18.58 5.29
N MET A 63 -6.28 -17.83 6.20
CA MET A 63 -7.35 -18.39 7.03
C MET A 63 -8.76 -17.82 6.79
N LYS A 64 -8.92 -16.60 6.24
CA LYS A 64 -10.22 -15.87 6.16
C LYS A 64 -11.23 -16.29 7.27
N LEU A 65 -10.90 -16.03 8.54
CA LEU A 65 -11.91 -15.96 9.60
C LEU A 65 -11.44 -15.08 10.76
N PHE A 66 -11.24 -13.80 10.50
CA PHE A 66 -11.60 -12.68 11.40
C PHE A 66 -11.24 -11.39 10.66
N LEU A 67 -12.20 -10.65 10.11
CA LEU A 67 -11.96 -9.34 9.50
C LEU A 67 -11.07 -8.45 10.41
N VAL A 68 -9.88 -8.09 9.95
CA VAL A 68 -9.24 -6.79 10.21
C VAL A 68 -9.05 -6.28 8.80
N LEU A 69 -10.05 -5.53 8.32
CA LEU A 69 -9.93 -4.08 8.30
C LEU A 69 -8.57 -3.71 7.71
N CYS A 70 -8.47 -3.80 6.38
CA CYS A 70 -8.00 -2.62 5.69
C CYS A 70 -8.93 -1.50 6.20
N ASN A 71 -8.47 -0.80 7.22
CA ASN A 71 -9.08 0.40 7.72
C ASN A 71 -9.16 1.33 6.49
N SER A 72 -10.32 1.33 5.84
CA SER A 72 -10.82 2.48 5.08
C SER A 72 -11.11 3.67 6.01
N TYR A 73 -10.67 3.61 7.27
CA TYR A 73 -10.63 4.67 8.26
C TYR A 73 -9.22 4.69 8.88
N VAL A 74 -8.26 5.22 8.15
CA VAL A 74 -7.23 6.03 8.82
C VAL A 74 -7.91 7.38 9.01
N ASN A 75 -8.17 7.75 10.27
CA ASN A 75 -8.76 9.04 10.66
C ASN A 75 -7.96 10.22 10.12
#